data_AF-A0A1H7YEJ3-F1
#
_entry.id   AF-A0A1H7YEJ3-F1
#
_cell.length_a   1.000
_cell.length_b   1.000
_cell.length_c   1.000
_cell.angle_alpha   90.00
_cell.angle_beta   90.00
_cell.angle_gamma   90.00
#
_symmetry.space_group_name_H-M   'P 1'
#
loop_
_entity.id
_entity.type
_entity.pdbx_description
1 polymer ?
#
loop_
_entity_poly.entity_id
_entity_poly.type
_entity_poly.pdbx_seq_one_letter_code
_entity_poly.pdbx_strand_id
1 'polypeptide(L)'
;MLLIPLAPVRGGLAGDDRLCFPTRCWADYVSAGTDEIRHYAADSMQVLRRLRALYERLAWLCDAGQRDALSVRLEAMDRHASAHWTQPLDRALVRRPDAQGLGSELGTDLS
;
A
#
# COMPACT_ATOMS: atom_id res chain seq x y z
N MET A 1 6.52 -5.08 -25.24
CA MET A 1 6.11 -4.31 -24.05
C MET A 1 4.60 -4.28 -24.03
N LEU A 2 3.96 -5.16 -23.26
CA LEU A 2 2.50 -5.29 -23.24
C LEU A 2 1.95 -4.28 -22.23
N LEU A 3 1.26 -3.25 -22.72
CA LEU A 3 0.50 -2.33 -21.88
C LEU A 3 -0.75 -3.09 -21.42
N ILE A 4 -0.81 -3.52 -20.16
CA ILE A 4 -2.07 -4.00 -19.58
C ILE A 4 -2.92 -2.75 -19.33
N PRO A 5 -4.08 -2.59 -19.99
CA PRO A 5 -4.92 -1.41 -19.78
C PRO A 5 -5.46 -1.45 -18.35
N LEU A 6 -5.11 -0.44 -17.55
CA LEU A 6 -5.49 -0.32 -16.13
C LEU A 6 -6.91 0.25 -15.91
N ALA A 7 -7.78 0.23 -16.94
CA ALA A 7 -9.16 0.73 -16.93
C ALA A 7 -10.01 0.05 -18.03
N PRO A 8 -11.36 -0.02 -17.88
CA PRO A 8 -12.14 -1.12 -18.43
C PRO A 8 -12.39 -1.04 -19.94
N VAL A 9 -12.25 -2.18 -20.62
CA VAL A 9 -12.79 -2.41 -21.97
C VAL A 9 -14.05 -3.27 -21.83
N ARG A 10 -15.22 -2.73 -22.19
CA ARG A 10 -16.42 -3.56 -22.42
C ARG A 10 -16.26 -4.28 -23.76
N GLY A 11 -15.64 -5.45 -23.74
CA GLY A 11 -15.63 -6.39 -24.86
C GLY A 11 -16.76 -7.40 -24.69
N GLY A 12 -17.86 -7.25 -25.42
CA GLY A 12 -18.85 -8.32 -25.53
C GLY A 12 -18.43 -9.29 -26.62
N LEU A 13 -18.11 -10.54 -26.26
CA LEU A 13 -18.06 -11.63 -27.23
C LEU A 13 -19.36 -12.44 -27.07
N ALA A 14 -20.10 -12.57 -28.17
CA ALA A 14 -21.32 -13.34 -28.23
C ALA A 14 -21.00 -14.84 -28.10
N GLY A 15 -21.54 -15.47 -27.05
CA GLY A 15 -21.37 -16.90 -26.76
C GLY A 15 -21.54 -17.14 -25.26
N ASP A 16 -22.56 -17.91 -24.92
CA ASP A 16 -23.19 -18.03 -23.61
C ASP A 16 -22.36 -18.86 -22.62
N ASP A 17 -21.62 -18.17 -21.75
CA ASP A 17 -21.39 -18.46 -20.33
C ASP A 17 -20.69 -17.23 -19.75
N ARG A 18 -21.49 -16.25 -19.31
CA ARG A 18 -20.97 -15.01 -18.75
C ARG A 18 -20.31 -15.29 -17.41
N LEU A 19 -19.01 -15.60 -17.46
CA LEU A 19 -18.13 -15.56 -16.30
C LEU A 19 -17.99 -14.08 -15.85
N CYS A 20 -18.98 -13.62 -15.09
CA CYS A 20 -18.97 -12.33 -14.43
C CYS A 20 -18.00 -12.39 -13.26
N PHE A 21 -16.72 -12.12 -13.50
CA PHE A 21 -15.83 -11.80 -12.39
C PHE A 21 -16.25 -10.44 -11.82
N PRO A 22 -16.47 -10.32 -10.49
CA PRO A 22 -16.57 -9.00 -9.90
C PRO A 22 -15.30 -8.23 -10.27
N THR A 23 -15.47 -7.11 -10.95
CA THR A 23 -14.34 -6.23 -11.27
C THR A 23 -13.84 -5.69 -9.94
N ARG A 24 -12.62 -6.08 -9.55
CA ARG A 24 -11.99 -5.61 -8.32
C ARG A 24 -11.94 -4.08 -8.35
N CYS A 25 -12.35 -3.46 -7.26
CA CYS A 25 -12.17 -2.03 -7.09
C CYS A 25 -10.69 -1.73 -6.78
N TRP A 26 -10.29 -0.47 -6.87
CA TRP A 26 -8.95 -0.04 -6.50
C TRP A 26 -8.56 -0.50 -5.08
N ALA A 27 -9.47 -0.38 -4.11
CA ALA A 27 -9.22 -0.79 -2.73
C ALA A 27 -8.95 -2.31 -2.60
N ASP A 28 -9.56 -3.14 -3.45
CA ASP A 28 -9.30 -4.59 -3.48
C ASP A 28 -7.90 -4.89 -3.99
N TYR A 29 -7.42 -4.13 -4.98
CA TYR A 29 -6.05 -4.29 -5.48
C TYR A 29 -5.01 -3.85 -4.46
N VAL A 30 -5.23 -2.72 -3.78
CA VAL A 30 -4.37 -2.29 -2.68
C VAL A 30 -4.35 -3.37 -1.60
N SER A 31 -5.53 -3.83 -1.16
CA SER A 31 -5.67 -4.90 -0.17
C SER A 31 -4.87 -6.15 -0.53
N ALA A 32 -5.13 -6.71 -1.71
CA ALA A 32 -4.50 -7.92 -2.18
C ALA A 32 -2.98 -7.78 -2.34
N GLY A 33 -2.48 -6.59 -2.67
CA GLY A 33 -1.06 -6.34 -2.86
C GLY A 33 -0.29 -6.12 -1.55
N THR A 34 -0.95 -5.64 -0.49
CA THR A 34 -0.22 -5.05 0.64
C THR A 34 -0.67 -5.47 2.03
N ASP A 35 -1.89 -5.97 2.21
CA ASP A 35 -2.42 -6.20 3.57
C ASP A 35 -1.78 -7.41 4.25
N GLU A 36 -1.46 -8.48 3.52
CA GLU A 36 -0.69 -9.61 4.08
C GLU A 36 0.73 -9.17 4.46
N ILE A 37 1.40 -8.39 3.61
CA ILE A 37 2.73 -7.83 3.92
C ILE A 37 2.64 -7.01 5.21
N ARG A 38 1.65 -6.12 5.32
CA ARG A 38 1.43 -5.30 6.53
C ARG A 38 1.21 -6.17 7.77
N HIS A 39 0.45 -7.26 7.65
CA HIS A 39 0.12 -8.13 8.78
C HIS A 39 1.33 -8.95 9.24
N TYR A 40 2.05 -9.58 8.32
CA TYR A 40 3.20 -10.44 8.65
C TYR A 40 4.50 -9.66 8.93
N ALA A 41 4.57 -8.39 8.52
CA ALA A 41 5.69 -7.50 8.84
C ALA A 41 5.57 -6.78 10.19
N ALA A 42 4.66 -7.20 11.09
CA ALA A 42 4.37 -6.50 12.34
C ALA A 42 5.64 -6.16 13.17
N ASP A 43 6.58 -7.10 13.26
CA ASP A 43 7.86 -6.95 13.96
C ASP A 43 9.01 -6.49 13.06
N SER A 44 8.77 -6.29 11.76
CA SER A 44 9.79 -5.96 10.76
C SER A 44 9.78 -4.47 10.43
N MET A 45 10.51 -3.68 11.22
CA MET A 45 10.57 -2.23 11.08
C MET A 45 10.93 -1.80 9.64
N GLN A 46 11.95 -2.38 9.01
CA GLN A 46 12.36 -1.98 7.66
C GLN A 46 11.30 -2.29 6.59
N VAL A 47 10.55 -3.38 6.75
CA VAL A 47 9.46 -3.71 5.81
C VAL A 47 8.30 -2.74 5.99
N LEU A 48 7.93 -2.41 7.24
CA LEU A 48 6.90 -1.40 7.51
C LEU A 48 7.30 -0.03 6.94
N ARG A 49 8.57 0.38 7.08
CA ARG A 49 9.06 1.66 6.55
C ARG A 49 9.04 1.72 5.01
N ARG A 50 9.39 0.61 4.33
CA ARG A 50 9.24 0.49 2.87
C ARG A 50 7.78 0.53 2.45
N LEU A 51 6.91 -0.16 3.19
CA LEU A 51 5.48 -0.20 2.90
C LEU A 51 4.83 1.17 3.06
N ARG A 52 5.23 1.94 4.08
CA ARG A 52 4.82 3.34 4.23
C ARG A 52 5.26 4.20 3.04
N ALA A 53 6.52 4.08 2.61
CA ALA A 53 7.01 4.81 1.44
C ALA A 53 6.21 4.48 0.17
N LEU A 54 5.83 3.21 -0.03
CA LEU A 54 4.95 2.80 -1.11
C LEU A 54 3.58 3.50 -1.04
N TYR A 55 2.91 3.44 0.11
CA TYR A 55 1.59 4.06 0.26
C TYR A 55 1.63 5.57 0.09
N GLU A 56 2.62 6.26 0.67
CA GLU A 56 2.78 7.71 0.53
C GLU A 56 3.06 8.10 -0.92
N ARG A 57 3.89 7.32 -1.63
CA ARG A 57 4.15 7.55 -3.05
C ARG A 57 2.91 7.31 -3.92
N LEU A 58 2.15 6.25 -3.65
CA LEU A 58 0.89 5.99 -4.36
C LEU A 58 -0.13 7.11 -4.07
N ALA A 59 -0.20 7.59 -2.83
CA ALA A 59 -1.13 8.66 -2.45
C ALA A 59 -0.82 9.97 -3.18
N TRP A 60 0.46 10.23 -3.48
CA TRP A 60 0.86 11.38 -4.29
C TRP A 60 0.48 11.24 -5.78
N LEU A 61 0.45 10.01 -6.30
CA LEU A 61 0.13 9.73 -7.73
C LEU A 61 -1.37 9.59 -8.01
N CYS A 62 -2.14 9.16 -7.02
CA CYS A 62 -3.54 8.77 -7.15
C CYS A 62 -4.53 9.94 -7.03
N ASP A 63 -5.72 9.77 -7.60
CA ASP A 63 -6.82 10.72 -7.43
C ASP A 63 -7.42 10.67 -6.01
N ALA A 64 -8.38 11.56 -5.71
CA ALA A 64 -9.01 11.62 -4.39
C ALA A 64 -9.71 10.32 -3.98
N GLY A 65 -10.44 9.66 -4.89
CA GLY A 65 -11.17 8.43 -4.56
C GLY A 65 -10.24 7.25 -4.32
N GLN A 66 -9.09 7.23 -4.97
CA GLN A 66 -8.06 6.21 -4.77
C GLN A 66 -7.25 6.44 -3.48
N ARG A 67 -7.04 7.70 -3.08
CA ARG A 67 -6.29 8.06 -1.87
C ARG A 67 -6.92 7.52 -0.59
N ASP A 68 -8.24 7.45 -0.49
CA ASP A 68 -8.93 6.97 0.71
C ASP A 68 -8.50 5.55 1.11
N ALA A 69 -8.33 4.66 0.13
CA ALA A 69 -7.87 3.29 0.37
C ALA A 69 -6.44 3.23 0.94
N LEU A 70 -5.59 4.21 0.61
CA LEU A 70 -4.22 4.30 1.09
C LEU A 70 -4.16 4.94 2.50
N SER A 71 -4.96 5.98 2.73
CA SER A 71 -5.07 6.67 4.02
C SER A 71 -5.47 5.72 5.15
N VAL A 72 -6.47 4.86 4.93
CA VAL A 72 -6.90 3.87 5.95
C VAL A 72 -5.76 2.94 6.38
N ARG A 73 -4.85 2.60 5.47
CA ARG A 73 -3.71 1.71 5.75
C ARG A 73 -2.57 2.44 6.45
N LEU A 74 -2.28 3.68 6.05
CA LEU A 74 -1.33 4.54 6.74
C LEU A 74 -1.75 4.76 8.20
N GLU A 75 -3.03 5.06 8.44
CA GLU A 75 -3.57 5.19 9.80
C GLU A 75 -3.48 3.89 10.60
N ALA A 76 -3.72 2.74 9.97
CA ALA A 76 -3.57 1.45 10.64
C ALA A 76 -2.11 1.19 11.04
N MET A 77 -1.15 1.58 10.20
CA MET A 77 0.27 1.52 10.54
C MET A 77 0.63 2.47 11.66
N ASP A 78 0.04 3.67 11.71
CA ASP A 78 0.23 4.62 12.80
C ASP A 78 -0.31 4.11 14.14
N ARG A 79 -1.44 3.42 14.14
CA ARG A 79 -1.96 2.74 15.34
C ARG A 79 -1.07 1.58 15.76
N HIS A 80 -0.61 0.76 14.81
CA HIS A 80 0.34 -0.33 15.08
C HIS A 80 1.64 0.20 15.71
N ALA A 81 2.19 1.28 15.15
CA ALA A 81 3.40 1.92 15.66
C ALA A 81 3.23 2.36 17.13
N SER A 82 2.07 2.92 17.50
CA SER A 82 1.77 3.30 18.89
C SER A 82 1.64 2.10 19.83
N ALA A 83 0.99 1.03 19.38
CA ALA A 83 0.59 -0.09 20.23
C ALA A 83 1.69 -1.14 20.42
N HIS A 84 2.52 -1.36 19.39
CA HIS A 84 3.49 -2.46 19.36
C HIS A 84 4.89 -2.05 19.85
N TRP A 85 5.36 -0.86 19.47
CA TRP A 85 6.73 -0.41 19.80
C TRP A 85 6.75 0.43 21.09
N THR A 86 7.38 -0.11 22.14
CA THR A 86 7.43 0.55 23.46
C THR A 86 8.55 1.59 23.57
N GLN A 87 9.64 1.41 22.82
CA GLN A 87 10.76 2.34 22.81
C GLN A 87 10.43 3.59 21.97
N PRO A 88 10.64 4.82 22.48
CA PRO A 88 10.30 6.04 21.75
C PRO A 88 11.02 6.19 20.40
N LEU A 89 12.29 5.78 20.32
CA LEU A 89 13.06 5.82 19.08
C LEU A 89 12.44 4.91 18.01
N ASP A 90 12.11 3.67 18.36
CA ASP A 90 11.54 2.70 17.43
C ASP A 90 10.17 3.17 16.90
N ARG A 91 9.34 3.77 17.76
CA ARG A 91 8.09 4.41 17.34
C ARG A 91 8.32 5.54 16.33
N ALA A 92 9.35 6.35 16.52
CA ALA A 92 9.67 7.44 15.62
C ALA A 92 10.19 6.89 14.28
N LEU A 93 11.09 5.92 14.31
CA LEU A 93 11.70 5.32 13.12
C LEU A 93 10.69 4.56 12.26
N VAL A 94 9.82 3.73 12.86
CA VAL A 94 8.84 2.93 12.09
C VAL A 94 7.79 3.80 11.37
N ARG A 95 7.59 5.04 11.83
CA ARG A 95 6.71 6.02 11.18
C ARG A 95 7.35 6.78 10.03
N ARG A 96 8.66 6.62 9.80
CA ARG A 96 9.35 7.29 8.70
C ARG A 96 9.42 6.40 7.46
N PRO A 97 8.98 6.90 6.28
CA PRO A 97 9.15 6.17 5.04
C PRO A 97 10.63 5.89 4.77
N ASP A 98 10.96 4.71 4.26
CA ASP A 98 12.29 4.41 3.75
C ASP A 98 12.18 3.59 2.47
N ALA A 99 12.16 4.28 1.33
CA ALA A 99 11.99 3.62 0.04
C ALA A 99 13.18 2.70 -0.33
N GLN A 100 14.38 2.97 0.19
CA GLN A 100 15.57 2.15 -0.07
C GLN A 100 15.70 1.02 0.95
N GLY A 101 15.17 1.21 2.16
CA GLY A 101 15.36 0.30 3.31
C GLY A 101 16.83 0.11 3.64
N LEU A 102 17.61 1.18 3.55
CA LEU A 102 18.98 1.23 4.07
C LEU A 102 18.99 1.55 5.57
N GLY A 103 17.83 1.87 6.16
CA GLY A 103 17.67 2.09 7.59
C GLY A 103 18.05 3.49 8.05
N SER A 104 18.22 4.46 7.14
CA SER A 104 18.47 5.87 7.46
C SER A 104 17.51 6.38 8.53
N GLU A 105 17.98 7.06 9.57
CA GLU A 105 17.10 7.66 10.57
C GLU A 105 16.18 8.75 10.00
N LEU A 106 16.60 9.38 8.90
CA LEU A 106 15.83 10.41 8.21
C LEU A 106 14.71 9.82 7.34
N GLY A 107 14.81 8.54 6.99
CA GLY A 107 14.06 8.00 5.86
C GLY A 107 14.73 8.35 4.53
N THR A 108 14.24 7.74 3.45
CA THR A 108 14.64 8.13 2.10
C THR A 108 13.39 8.61 1.38
N ASP A 109 13.28 9.92 1.23
CA ASP A 109 12.28 10.52 0.38
C ASP A 109 12.71 10.25 -1.07
N LEU A 110 11.82 9.68 -1.88
CA LEU A 110 12.04 9.56 -3.32
C LEU A 110 11.89 10.96 -3.93
N SER A 111 12.95 11.78 -3.83
CA SER A 111 13.12 13.04 -4.56
C SER A 111 13.05 12.81 -6.07
#